data_AF-A0A975DJP0-F1
#
_entry.id   AF-A0A975DJP0-F1
#
_cell.length_a   1.000
_cell.length_b   1.000
_cell.length_c   1.000
_cell.angle_alpha   90.00
_cell.angle_beta   90.00
_cell.angle_gamma   90.00
#
_symmetry.space_group_name_H-M   'P 1'
#
loop_
_entity.id
_entity.type
_entity.pdbx_description
1 polymer ?
#
loop_
_entity_poly.entity_id
_entity_poly.type
_entity_poly.pdbx_seq_one_letter_code
_entity_poly.pdbx_strand_id
1 'polypeptide(L)'
;MIGAGLRVNELVTMDWPNNVIDNFGTIRIIGKGNKEREVPLNADVASALRDYIEQLRGDGPGPLWHPISKAGQLDAGRRLTPGGVRKMMRFRGCELTEVITPHYLRKTFGTRLLQHGVDIFTAQELLGHASADTTKIYDTRGKERKVEAVNVLVRKTKTL
;
A
#
# COMPACT_ATOMS: atom_id res chain seq x y z
N MET A 1 -0.09 -0.99 4.07
CA MET A 1 -0.37 0.35 3.49
C MET A 1 0.85 0.94 2.80
N ILE A 2 1.99 1.14 3.49
CA ILE A 2 3.20 1.72 2.89
C ILE A 2 3.78 0.92 1.72
N GLY A 3 3.57 -0.41 1.67
CA GLY A 3 4.03 -1.25 0.56
C GLY A 3 3.01 -1.51 -0.55
N ALA A 4 1.77 -1.00 -0.44
CA ALA A 4 0.70 -1.29 -1.41
C ALA A 4 -0.21 -0.09 -1.72
N GLY A 5 0.12 1.10 -1.23
CA GLY A 5 -0.60 2.34 -1.53
C GLY A 5 -2.07 2.39 -1.10
N LEU A 6 -2.59 1.48 -0.29
CA LEU A 6 -4.02 1.38 0.05
C LEU A 6 -4.60 2.66 0.69
N ARG A 7 -5.89 2.96 0.45
CA ARG A 7 -6.69 3.84 1.32
C ARG A 7 -7.13 3.07 2.57
N VAL A 8 -7.44 3.78 3.66
CA VAL A 8 -7.90 3.12 4.90
C VAL A 8 -9.19 2.31 4.69
N ASN A 9 -10.13 2.83 3.89
CA ASN A 9 -11.37 2.12 3.59
C ASN A 9 -11.12 0.88 2.74
N GLU A 10 -10.26 0.99 1.71
CA GLU A 10 -9.87 -0.15 0.88
C GLU A 10 -9.24 -1.26 1.72
N LEU A 11 -8.37 -0.91 2.68
CA LEU A 11 -7.74 -1.88 3.58
C LEU A 11 -8.80 -2.62 4.39
N VAL A 12 -9.66 -1.90 5.13
CA VAL A 12 -10.57 -2.55 6.07
C VAL A 12 -11.67 -3.37 5.41
N THR A 13 -11.99 -3.12 4.14
CA THR A 13 -13.02 -3.85 3.38
C THR A 13 -12.49 -5.12 2.71
N MET A 14 -11.19 -5.42 2.79
CA MET A 14 -10.65 -6.66 2.23
C MET A 14 -11.18 -7.88 2.98
N ASP A 15 -11.37 -8.95 2.23
CA ASP A 15 -11.78 -10.27 2.68
C ASP A 15 -10.79 -11.34 2.22
N TRP A 16 -10.59 -12.33 3.08
CA TRP A 16 -9.88 -13.55 2.73
C TRP A 16 -10.86 -14.61 2.24
N PRO A 17 -10.48 -15.41 1.21
CA PRO A 17 -9.25 -15.29 0.41
C PRO A 17 -9.36 -14.28 -0.73
N ASN A 18 -10.54 -13.74 -0.99
CA ASN A 18 -10.89 -13.02 -2.24
C ASN A 18 -9.94 -11.88 -2.64
N ASN A 19 -9.33 -11.18 -1.67
CA ASN A 19 -8.45 -10.05 -1.94
C ASN A 19 -6.96 -10.41 -1.99
N VAL A 20 -6.56 -11.66 -1.71
CA VAL A 20 -5.17 -12.12 -1.73
C VAL A 20 -5.02 -13.22 -2.78
N ILE A 21 -4.20 -12.97 -3.80
CA ILE A 21 -4.01 -13.90 -4.93
C ILE A 21 -2.54 -14.28 -5.07
N ASP A 22 -2.27 -15.26 -5.93
CA ASP A 22 -0.92 -15.71 -6.29
C ASP A 22 -0.05 -16.06 -5.07
N ASN A 23 -0.61 -16.78 -4.10
CA ASN A 23 0.09 -17.18 -2.88
C ASN A 23 0.80 -15.98 -2.19
N PHE A 24 0.03 -14.93 -1.91
CA PHE A 24 0.47 -13.67 -1.28
C PHE A 24 1.30 -12.75 -2.19
N GLY A 25 1.49 -13.09 -3.47
CA GLY A 25 2.24 -12.27 -4.43
C GLY A 25 1.51 -10.99 -4.81
N THR A 26 0.18 -10.98 -4.81
CA THR A 26 -0.63 -9.85 -5.26
C THR A 26 -1.87 -9.68 -4.39
N ILE A 27 -2.31 -8.43 -4.22
CA ILE A 27 -3.62 -8.13 -3.63
C ILE A 27 -4.55 -7.47 -4.65
N ARG A 28 -5.82 -7.89 -4.63
CA ARG A 28 -6.89 -7.25 -5.40
C ARG A 28 -7.60 -6.23 -4.52
N ILE A 29 -7.77 -5.02 -5.04
CA ILE A 29 -8.30 -3.89 -4.28
C ILE A 29 -9.50 -3.32 -5.02
N ILE A 30 -10.63 -3.20 -4.31
CA ILE A 30 -11.83 -2.55 -4.82
C ILE A 30 -11.84 -1.10 -4.32
N GLY A 31 -11.67 -0.17 -5.24
CA GLY A 31 -11.64 1.27 -4.98
C GLY A 31 -12.98 1.97 -5.18
N LYS A 32 -12.94 3.32 -5.18
CA LYS A 32 -14.12 4.15 -5.41
C LYS A 32 -14.75 3.85 -6.77
N GLY A 33 -16.07 3.71 -6.80
CA GLY A 33 -16.83 3.41 -8.02
C GLY A 33 -16.69 1.96 -8.47
N ASN A 34 -16.41 1.04 -7.54
CA ASN A 34 -16.22 -0.39 -7.78
C ASN A 34 -15.11 -0.72 -8.80
N LYS A 35 -14.12 0.18 -8.91
CA LYS A 35 -12.96 -0.02 -9.78
C LYS A 35 -11.97 -0.94 -9.09
N GLU A 36 -11.62 -2.03 -9.75
CA GLU A 36 -10.64 -2.99 -9.26
C GLU A 36 -9.24 -2.61 -9.75
N ARG A 37 -8.24 -2.92 -8.92
CA ARG A 37 -6.84 -2.92 -9.31
C ARG A 37 -6.10 -4.02 -8.58
N GLU A 38 -5.05 -4.50 -9.20
CA GLU A 38 -4.12 -5.45 -8.60
C GLU A 38 -2.83 -4.72 -8.22
N VAL A 39 -2.30 -5.04 -7.04
CA VAL A 39 -1.06 -4.46 -6.53
C VAL A 39 -0.14 -5.60 -6.14
N PRO A 40 0.95 -5.82 -6.90
CA PRO A 40 2.00 -6.76 -6.52
C PRO A 40 2.62 -6.35 -5.18
N LEU A 41 2.87 -7.34 -4.34
CA LEU A 41 3.52 -7.18 -3.05
C LEU A 41 5.00 -7.53 -3.17
N ASN A 42 5.84 -6.79 -2.46
CA ASN A 42 7.23 -7.21 -2.28
C ASN A 42 7.31 -8.38 -1.28
N ALA A 43 8.47 -9.02 -1.20
CA ALA A 43 8.69 -10.18 -0.34
C ALA A 43 8.37 -9.90 1.13
N ASP A 44 8.77 -8.74 1.66
CA ASP A 44 8.55 -8.38 3.07
C ASP A 44 7.05 -8.27 3.41
N VAL A 45 6.26 -7.62 2.54
CA VAL A 45 4.82 -7.45 2.76
C VAL A 45 4.07 -8.76 2.55
N ALA A 46 4.48 -9.54 1.55
CA ALA A 46 3.91 -10.87 1.32
C ALA A 46 4.18 -11.80 2.51
N SER A 47 5.40 -11.80 3.06
CA SER A 47 5.77 -12.56 4.25
C SER A 47 4.97 -12.13 5.46
N ALA A 48 4.89 -10.83 5.76
CA ALA A 48 4.14 -10.34 6.90
C ALA A 48 2.63 -10.65 6.80
N LEU A 49 2.06 -10.63 5.59
CA LEU A 49 0.67 -11.01 5.37
C LEU A 49 0.48 -12.52 5.56
N ARG A 50 1.41 -13.33 5.08
CA ARG A 50 1.42 -14.79 5.29
C ARG A 50 1.47 -15.13 6.77
N ASP A 51 2.43 -14.57 7.50
CA ASP A 51 2.59 -14.79 8.94
C ASP A 51 1.32 -14.40 9.71
N TYR A 52 0.72 -13.27 9.35
CA TYR A 52 -0.54 -12.85 9.96
C TYR A 52 -1.68 -13.85 9.70
N ILE A 53 -1.79 -14.39 8.49
CA ILE A 53 -2.87 -15.34 8.16
C ILE A 53 -2.64 -16.68 8.85
N GLU A 54 -1.42 -17.23 8.75
CA GLU A 54 -1.08 -18.57 9.25
C GLU A 54 -1.00 -18.63 10.77
N GLN A 55 -0.51 -17.58 11.44
CA GLN A 55 -0.21 -17.62 12.87
C GLN A 55 -1.29 -16.97 13.75
N LEU A 56 -2.11 -16.08 13.18
CA LEU A 56 -2.95 -15.17 13.97
C LEU A 56 -4.42 -15.13 13.52
N ARG A 57 -4.66 -14.90 12.22
CA ARG A 57 -6.02 -14.75 11.67
C ARG A 57 -6.75 -16.08 11.52
N GLY A 58 -6.04 -17.10 11.03
CA GLY A 58 -6.62 -18.33 10.50
C GLY A 58 -7.02 -18.21 9.01
N ASP A 59 -7.35 -19.35 8.41
CA ASP A 59 -7.62 -19.52 6.97
C ASP A 59 -9.12 -19.48 6.62
N GLY A 60 -10.01 -19.35 7.61
CA GLY A 60 -11.45 -19.25 7.40
C GLY A 60 -11.86 -18.00 6.59
N PRO A 61 -12.92 -18.09 5.75
CA PRO A 61 -13.36 -16.97 4.94
C PRO A 61 -13.92 -15.83 5.81
N GLY A 62 -13.77 -14.59 5.36
CA GLY A 62 -14.31 -13.42 6.04
C GLY A 62 -13.39 -12.21 6.01
N PRO A 63 -13.60 -11.20 6.88
CA PRO A 63 -12.75 -10.01 6.95
C PRO A 63 -11.27 -10.38 6.99
N LEU A 64 -10.46 -9.73 6.16
CA LEU A 64 -9.02 -9.95 6.18
C LEU A 64 -8.44 -9.41 7.49
N TRP A 65 -8.92 -8.27 7.97
CA TRP A 65 -8.37 -7.61 9.15
C TRP A 65 -9.37 -7.58 10.30
N HIS A 66 -8.91 -8.00 11.48
CA HIS A 66 -9.71 -8.01 12.71
C HIS A 66 -9.12 -7.05 13.76
N PRO A 67 -9.95 -6.49 14.67
CA PRO A 67 -9.44 -5.71 15.78
C PRO A 67 -8.77 -6.61 16.84
N ILE A 68 -7.86 -6.02 17.60
CA ILE A 68 -7.24 -6.66 18.76
C ILE A 68 -7.96 -6.17 20.01
N SER A 69 -8.39 -7.12 20.84
CA SER A 69 -9.01 -6.87 22.13
C SER A 69 -8.01 -6.30 23.14
N LYS A 70 -8.49 -5.78 24.28
CA LYS A 70 -7.60 -5.31 25.37
C LYS A 70 -6.72 -6.43 25.94
N ALA A 71 -7.14 -7.69 25.79
CA ALA A 71 -6.39 -8.86 26.23
C ALA A 71 -5.32 -9.33 25.21
N GLY A 72 -5.10 -8.57 24.13
CA GLY A 72 -4.13 -8.90 23.08
C GLY A 72 -4.61 -9.97 22.10
N GLN A 73 -5.86 -10.43 22.22
CA GLN A 73 -6.43 -11.46 21.35
C GLN A 73 -7.12 -10.84 20.13
N LEU A 74 -6.99 -11.50 18.98
CA LEU A 74 -7.73 -11.16 17.77
C LEU A 74 -9.21 -11.46 17.94
N ASP A 75 -10.04 -10.46 17.63
CA ASP A 75 -11.50 -10.59 17.64
C ASP A 75 -11.96 -11.01 16.23
N ALA A 76 -11.75 -12.29 15.90
CA ALA A 76 -11.97 -12.87 14.57
C ALA A 76 -13.42 -12.76 14.07
N GLY A 77 -14.38 -12.45 14.94
CA GLY A 77 -15.78 -12.21 14.57
C GLY A 77 -16.06 -10.81 14.01
N ARG A 78 -15.08 -9.89 14.03
CA ARG A 78 -15.30 -8.48 13.70
C ARG A 78 -14.35 -7.95 12.65
N ARG A 79 -14.88 -7.09 11.78
CA ARG A 79 -14.07 -6.32 10.82
C ARG A 79 -13.37 -5.17 11.55
N LEU A 80 -12.07 -5.00 11.29
CA LEU A 80 -11.32 -3.83 11.73
C LEU A 80 -11.95 -2.55 11.15
N THR A 81 -12.07 -1.49 11.95
CA THR A 81 -12.67 -0.24 11.48
C THR A 81 -11.60 0.77 11.04
N PRO A 82 -11.94 1.77 10.19
CA PRO A 82 -11.00 2.84 9.86
C PRO A 82 -10.52 3.61 11.09
N GLY A 83 -11.38 3.74 12.11
CA GLY A 83 -11.02 4.32 13.40
C GLY A 83 -10.00 3.46 14.15
N GLY A 84 -10.16 2.13 14.13
CA GLY A 84 -9.20 1.17 14.69
C GLY A 84 -7.82 1.29 14.05
N VAL A 85 -7.76 1.35 12.71
CA VAL A 85 -6.51 1.57 11.97
C VAL A 85 -5.83 2.88 12.40
N ARG A 86 -6.59 3.99 12.44
CA ARG A 86 -6.04 5.30 12.86
C ARG A 86 -5.55 5.29 14.31
N LYS A 87 -6.25 4.58 15.21
CA LYS A 87 -5.84 4.42 16.61
C LYS A 87 -4.51 3.64 16.72
N MET A 88 -4.40 2.53 16.00
CA MET A 88 -3.16 1.73 15.95
C MET A 88 -1.99 2.55 15.41
N MET A 89 -2.19 3.30 14.32
CA MET A 89 -1.15 4.16 13.75
C MET A 89 -0.72 5.29 14.70
N ARG A 90 -1.66 5.91 15.42
CA ARG A 90 -1.34 6.91 16.43
C ARG A 90 -0.45 6.32 17.53
N PHE A 91 -0.80 5.13 18.02
CA PHE A 91 -0.02 4.45 19.05
C PHE A 91 1.40 4.13 18.56
N ARG A 92 1.54 3.52 17.37
CA ARG A 92 2.85 3.24 16.75
C ARG A 92 3.63 4.52 16.44
N GLY A 93 2.95 5.59 16.04
CA GLY A 93 3.56 6.88 15.79
C GLY A 93 4.19 7.49 17.05
N CYS A 94 3.54 7.34 18.22
CA CYS A 94 4.13 7.77 19.49
C CYS A 94 5.43 7.02 19.81
N GLU A 95 5.51 5.72 19.54
CA GLU A 95 6.74 4.92 19.71
C GLU A 95 7.88 5.38 18.80
N LEU A 96 7.54 5.91 17.62
CA LEU A 96 8.48 6.39 16.61
C LEU A 96 8.74 7.90 16.69
N THR A 97 8.12 8.61 17.63
CA THR A 97 8.12 10.08 17.69
C THR A 97 7.65 10.77 16.40
N GLU A 98 6.79 10.09 15.62
CA GLU A 98 6.29 10.55 14.32
C GLU A 98 4.75 10.55 14.26
N VAL A 99 4.17 11.50 13.51
CA VAL A 99 2.74 11.51 13.24
C VAL A 99 2.44 10.63 12.02
N ILE A 100 2.13 9.36 12.29
CA ILE A 100 1.79 8.39 11.24
C ILE A 100 0.28 8.34 11.05
N THR A 101 -0.16 8.54 9.81
CA THR A 101 -1.57 8.46 9.41
C THR A 101 -1.74 7.59 8.16
N PRO A 102 -2.95 7.06 7.89
CA PRO A 102 -3.19 6.27 6.68
C PRO A 102 -2.88 7.04 5.40
N HIS A 103 -3.22 8.34 5.39
CA HIS A 103 -2.91 9.22 4.27
C HIS A 103 -1.41 9.40 4.11
N TYR A 104 -0.68 9.65 5.21
CA TYR A 104 0.77 9.79 5.21
C TYR A 104 1.46 8.56 4.59
N LEU A 105 1.14 7.34 5.04
CA LEU A 105 1.74 6.12 4.48
C LEU A 105 1.44 5.93 2.98
N ARG A 106 0.23 6.29 2.54
CA ARG A 106 -0.13 6.25 1.12
C ARG A 106 0.64 7.28 0.29
N LYS A 107 0.82 8.50 0.82
CA LYS A 107 1.68 9.51 0.19
C LYS A 107 3.10 8.99 0.05
N THR A 108 3.66 8.43 1.13
CA THR A 108 5.01 7.87 1.16
C THR A 108 5.19 6.78 0.11
N PHE A 109 4.21 5.89 -0.07
CA PHE A 109 4.24 4.90 -1.16
C PHE A 109 4.35 5.56 -2.54
N GLY A 110 3.46 6.51 -2.85
CA GLY A 110 3.48 7.22 -4.14
C GLY A 110 4.76 8.01 -4.39
N THR A 111 5.24 8.75 -3.38
CA THR A 111 6.50 9.50 -3.47
C THR A 111 7.69 8.56 -3.65
N ARG A 112 7.76 7.44 -2.92
CA ARG A 112 8.87 6.48 -3.05
C ARG A 112 8.90 5.83 -4.44
N LEU A 113 7.74 5.44 -4.99
CA LEU A 113 7.69 4.91 -6.36
C LEU A 113 8.31 5.90 -7.34
N LEU A 114 7.86 7.15 -7.32
CA LEU A 114 8.33 8.18 -8.24
C LEU A 114 9.82 8.47 -8.03
N GLN A 115 10.28 8.61 -6.79
CA GLN A 115 11.71 8.79 -6.46
C GLN A 115 12.59 7.66 -6.97
N HIS A 116 12.08 6.44 -7.06
CA HIS A 116 12.81 5.28 -7.61
C HIS A 116 12.63 5.14 -9.14
N GLY A 117 12.20 6.20 -9.82
CA GLY A 117 12.14 6.24 -11.28
C GLY A 117 10.90 5.60 -11.89
N VAL A 118 9.94 5.11 -11.10
CA VAL A 118 8.67 4.61 -11.63
C VAL A 118 7.94 5.74 -12.35
N ASP A 119 7.35 5.42 -13.51
CA ASP A 119 6.62 6.39 -14.28
C ASP A 119 5.29 6.76 -13.58
N ILE A 120 4.76 7.92 -13.96
CA ILE A 120 3.59 8.49 -13.30
C ILE A 120 2.33 7.66 -13.54
N PHE A 121 2.21 6.95 -14.66
CA PHE A 121 1.02 6.17 -14.99
C PHE A 121 1.00 4.87 -14.21
N THR A 122 2.12 4.16 -14.08
CA THR A 122 2.22 3.00 -13.19
C THR A 122 2.00 3.40 -11.73
N ALA A 123 2.58 4.51 -11.27
CA ALA A 123 2.31 4.99 -9.91
C ALA A 123 0.83 5.36 -9.70
N GLN A 124 0.19 5.98 -10.70
CA GLN A 124 -1.24 6.32 -10.70
C GLN A 124 -2.11 5.07 -10.60
N GLU A 125 -1.80 4.04 -11.37
CA GLU A 125 -2.51 2.76 -11.39
C GLU A 125 -2.41 2.07 -10.04
N LEU A 126 -1.21 1.89 -9.49
CA LEU A 126 -0.98 1.27 -8.18
C LEU A 126 -1.71 2.02 -7.05
N LEU A 127 -1.74 3.35 -7.12
CA LEU A 127 -2.51 4.17 -6.18
C LEU A 127 -4.02 4.08 -6.44
N GLY A 128 -4.49 3.78 -7.65
CA GLY A 128 -5.89 3.87 -8.01
C GLY A 128 -6.38 5.33 -8.00
N HIS A 129 -5.62 6.21 -8.64
CA HIS A 129 -6.03 7.60 -8.93
C HIS A 129 -6.73 7.69 -10.28
N ALA A 130 -7.79 8.49 -10.35
CA ALA A 130 -8.55 8.70 -11.57
C ALA A 130 -7.85 9.64 -12.57
N SER A 131 -6.89 10.44 -12.10
CA SER A 131 -6.10 11.36 -12.93
C SER A 131 -4.64 11.37 -12.48
N ALA A 132 -3.74 11.47 -13.46
CA ALA A 132 -2.32 11.67 -13.25
C ALA A 132 -2.04 12.95 -12.44
N ASP A 133 -2.90 13.97 -12.52
CA ASP A 133 -2.73 15.21 -11.76
C ASP A 133 -2.78 14.99 -10.25
N THR A 134 -3.59 14.02 -9.80
CA THR A 134 -3.62 13.62 -8.38
C THR A 134 -2.34 12.87 -7.99
N THR A 135 -1.65 12.24 -8.93
CA THR A 135 -0.36 11.57 -8.70
C THR A 135 0.81 12.56 -8.76
N LYS A 136 0.73 13.60 -9.60
CA LYS A 136 1.78 14.63 -9.75
C LYS A 136 2.16 15.30 -8.43
N ILE A 137 1.21 15.46 -7.51
CA ILE A 137 1.46 16.05 -6.19
C ILE A 137 2.45 15.23 -5.34
N TYR A 138 2.72 13.97 -5.70
CA TYR A 138 3.69 13.10 -5.05
C TYR A 138 5.07 13.10 -5.72
N ASP A 139 5.21 13.72 -6.90
CA ASP A 139 6.47 13.80 -7.63
C ASP A 139 7.35 14.93 -7.07
N THR A 140 8.28 14.56 -6.18
CA THR A 140 9.20 15.50 -5.54
C THR A 140 10.54 15.64 -6.28
N ARG A 141 10.72 14.97 -7.42
CA ARG A 141 12.01 14.93 -8.16
C ARG A 141 12.37 16.25 -8.85
N GLY A 142 11.42 17.17 -9.01
CA GLY A 142 11.65 18.50 -9.56
C GLY A 142 12.45 18.52 -10.87
N LYS A 143 13.54 19.31 -10.89
CA LYS A 143 14.43 19.46 -12.06
C LYS A 143 15.29 18.22 -12.31
N GLU A 144 15.64 17.46 -11.28
CA GLU A 144 16.52 16.29 -11.37
C GLU A 144 15.95 15.25 -12.34
N ARG A 145 14.63 15.02 -12.31
CA ARG A 145 13.94 14.13 -13.26
C ARG A 145 14.19 14.51 -14.72
N LYS A 146 14.23 15.82 -15.03
CA LYS A 146 14.48 16.28 -16.40
C LYS A 146 15.93 16.02 -16.82
N VAL A 147 16.87 16.24 -15.91
CA VAL A 147 18.30 15.96 -16.13
C VAL A 147 18.52 14.46 -16.36
N GLU A 148 17.94 13.62 -15.51
CA GLU A 148 18.05 12.17 -15.63
C GLU A 148 17.44 11.66 -16.95
N ALA A 149 16.27 12.15 -17.34
CA ALA A 149 15.63 11.79 -18.60
C ALA A 149 16.50 12.10 -19.83
N VAL A 150 17.21 13.24 -19.84
CA VAL A 150 18.16 13.59 -20.91
C VAL A 150 19.39 12.70 -20.86
N ASN A 151 19.93 12.41 -19.66
CA ASN A 151 21.14 11.59 -19.49
C ASN A 151 20.96 10.13 -19.91
N VAL A 152 19.74 9.59 -19.91
CA VAL A 152 19.46 8.24 -20.43
C VAL A 152 19.87 8.10 -21.90
N LEU A 153 19.76 9.17 -22.69
CA LEU A 153 20.15 9.15 -24.11
C LEU A 153 21.65 8.92 -24.29
N VAL A 154 22.47 9.45 -23.38
CA VAL A 154 23.95 9.32 -23.39
C VAL A 154 24.40 7.93 -22.91
N ARG A 155 23.68 7.36 -21.93
CA ARG A 155 24.01 6.02 -21.39
C ARG A 155 23.82 4.92 -22.42
N LYS A 156 22.83 5.04 -23.31
CA LYS A 156 22.57 4.04 -24.38
C LYS A 156 23.56 4.12 -25.55
N THR A 157 24.27 5.24 -25.73
CA THR A 157 25.22 5.41 -26.84
C THR A 157 26.56 4.69 -26.61
N LYS A 158 26.86 4.24 -25.39
CA LYS A 158 28.11 3.52 -25.07
C LYS A 158 28.06 2.00 -25.31
N THR A 159 26.96 1.48 -25.86
CA THR A 159 26.74 0.03 -26.09
C THR A 159 26.50 -0.30 -27.57
N LEU A 160 26.92 0.57 -28.48
CA LEU A 160 27.00 0.33 -29.92
C LEU A 160 28.42 0.62 -30.39
#